data_AF-A0A1Q6V5P7-F1
#
_entry.id   AF-A0A1Q6V5P7-F1
#
_cell.length_a   1.000
_cell.length_b   1.000
_cell.length_c   1.000
_cell.angle_alpha   90.00
_cell.angle_beta   90.00
_cell.angle_gamma   90.00
#
_symmetry.space_group_name_H-M   'P 1'
#
loop_
_entity.id
_entity.type
_entity.pdbx_description
1 polymer ?
#
loop_
_entity_poly.entity_id
_entity_poly.type
_entity_poly.pdbx_seq_one_letter_code
_entity_poly.pdbx_strand_id
1 'polypeptide(L)'
;MYAAKAGSDARIESLRSFQLAFIDEYAVPGKPFNAAVFEAKVSKGDTKFQQAIADEKFIARRPILNDLVAQFKADAAHLRSKVSRSKVTPALAIEMKKDINKIYDHALGGRTSNNT
;
A
#
# COMPACT_ATOMS: atom_id res chain seq x y z
N MET A 1 23.37 13.36 1.18
CA MET A 1 22.50 12.44 1.96
C MET A 1 21.05 12.94 2.07
N TYR A 2 20.79 14.22 2.36
CA TYR A 2 19.41 14.76 2.48
C TYR A 2 18.53 14.62 1.22
N ALA A 3 19.07 14.89 0.03
CA ALA A 3 18.30 14.76 -1.22
C ALA A 3 17.90 13.31 -1.54
N ALA A 4 18.77 12.33 -1.22
CA ALA A 4 18.46 10.91 -1.42
C ALA A 4 17.34 10.45 -0.46
N LYS A 5 17.34 10.91 0.79
CA LYS A 5 16.27 10.64 1.74
C LYS A 5 14.94 11.27 1.29
N ALA A 6 14.95 12.55 0.90
CA ALA A 6 13.74 13.24 0.45
C ALA A 6 13.11 12.57 -0.79
N GLY A 7 13.94 12.14 -1.75
CA GLY A 7 13.47 11.38 -2.91
C GLY A 7 12.88 10.01 -2.55
N SER A 8 13.47 9.33 -1.56
CA SER A 8 12.93 8.07 -1.04
C SER A 8 11.60 8.27 -0.31
N ASP A 9 11.48 9.31 0.53
CA ASP A 9 10.25 9.63 1.24
C ASP A 9 9.11 9.95 0.25
N ALA A 10 9.38 10.75 -0.79
CA ALA A 10 8.40 11.03 -1.84
C ALA A 10 7.94 9.77 -2.60
N ARG A 11 8.85 8.82 -2.81
CA ARG A 11 8.53 7.53 -3.42
C ARG A 11 7.64 6.69 -2.50
N ILE A 12 7.94 6.62 -1.21
CA ILE A 12 7.12 5.91 -0.22
C ILE A 12 5.70 6.51 -0.16
N GLU A 13 5.56 7.84 -0.21
CA GLU A 13 4.24 8.50 -0.27
C GLU A 13 3.46 8.20 -1.57
N SER A 14 4.16 8.07 -2.70
CA SER A 14 3.55 7.65 -3.97
C SER A 14 3.04 6.20 -3.93
N LEU A 15 3.69 5.32 -3.16
CA LEU A 15 3.22 3.97 -2.90
C LEU A 15 2.01 3.97 -1.97
N ARG A 16 2.02 4.77 -0.89
CA ARG A 16 0.88 4.99 0.01
C ARG A 16 -0.37 5.38 -0.76
N SER A 17 -0.24 6.42 -1.58
CA SER A 17 -1.34 6.96 -2.38
C SER A 17 -1.93 5.93 -3.34
N PHE A 18 -1.06 5.11 -3.96
CA PHE A 18 -1.50 4.02 -4.83
C PHE A 18 -2.30 2.96 -4.05
N GLN A 19 -1.82 2.54 -2.89
CA GLN A 19 -2.46 1.48 -2.09
C GLN A 19 -3.79 1.96 -1.50
N LEU A 20 -3.88 3.22 -1.06
CA LEU A 20 -5.15 3.81 -0.64
C LEU A 20 -6.18 3.84 -1.78
N ALA A 21 -5.77 4.28 -2.98
CA ALA A 21 -6.63 4.27 -4.15
C ALA A 21 -7.05 2.84 -4.56
N PHE A 22 -6.17 1.85 -4.38
CA PHE A 22 -6.51 0.44 -4.59
C PHE A 22 -7.62 -0.02 -3.64
N ILE A 23 -7.55 0.34 -2.35
CA ILE A 23 -8.64 0.04 -1.40
C ILE A 23 -9.92 0.78 -1.78
N ASP A 24 -9.85 2.05 -2.16
CA ASP A 24 -11.02 2.81 -2.63
C ASP A 24 -11.70 2.17 -3.84
N GLU A 25 -10.93 1.56 -4.74
CA GLU A 25 -11.46 0.96 -5.95
C GLU A 25 -12.11 -0.41 -5.70
N TYR A 26 -11.58 -1.21 -4.78
CA TYR A 26 -11.93 -2.63 -4.63
C TYR A 26 -12.57 -3.01 -3.30
N ALA A 27 -12.44 -2.20 -2.25
CA ALA A 27 -13.14 -2.37 -0.98
C ALA A 27 -14.49 -1.63 -0.98
N VAL A 28 -15.25 -1.75 -2.08
CA VAL A 28 -16.58 -1.13 -2.23
C VAL A 28 -17.68 -2.19 -2.06
N PRO A 29 -18.57 -2.07 -1.06
CA PRO A 29 -19.69 -2.98 -0.89
C PRO A 29 -20.63 -3.00 -2.10
N GLY A 30 -21.12 -4.18 -2.47
CA GLY A 30 -22.10 -4.34 -3.56
C GLY A 30 -21.56 -4.10 -4.97
N LYS A 31 -20.29 -3.72 -5.14
CA LYS A 31 -19.67 -3.56 -6.46
C LYS A 31 -19.43 -4.94 -7.11
N PRO A 32 -19.84 -5.15 -8.37
CA PRO A 32 -19.52 -6.38 -9.10
C PRO A 32 -18.01 -6.62 -9.14
N PHE A 33 -17.59 -7.85 -8.82
CA PHE A 33 -16.17 -8.20 -8.81
C PHE A 33 -15.73 -8.75 -10.17
N ASN A 34 -14.82 -8.02 -10.83
CA ASN A 34 -14.10 -8.51 -12.02
C ASN A 34 -12.69 -8.94 -11.63
N ALA A 35 -12.47 -10.26 -11.57
CA ALA A 35 -11.19 -10.83 -11.18
C ALA A 35 -10.05 -10.44 -12.14
N ALA A 36 -10.28 -10.40 -13.46
CA ALA A 36 -9.23 -10.08 -14.42
C ALA A 36 -8.73 -8.64 -14.26
N VAL A 37 -9.64 -7.69 -14.05
CA VAL A 37 -9.29 -6.28 -13.80
C VAL A 37 -8.57 -6.11 -12.47
N PHE A 38 -9.04 -6.81 -11.43
CA PHE A 38 -8.39 -6.82 -10.12
C PHE A 38 -6.95 -7.34 -10.20
N GLU A 39 -6.73 -8.50 -10.81
CA GLU A 39 -5.39 -9.10 -10.94
C GLU A 39 -4.46 -8.24 -11.79
N ALA A 40 -4.96 -7.60 -12.85
CA ALA A 40 -4.19 -6.63 -13.62
C ALA A 40 -3.74 -5.44 -12.75
N LYS A 41 -4.62 -4.95 -11.86
CA LYS A 41 -4.26 -3.89 -10.92
C LYS A 41 -3.23 -4.36 -9.88
N VAL A 42 -3.36 -5.60 -9.38
CA VAL A 42 -2.39 -6.21 -8.46
C VAL A 42 -1.01 -6.31 -9.12
N SER A 43 -0.94 -6.81 -10.36
CA SER A 43 0.31 -6.91 -11.13
C SER A 43 0.94 -5.53 -11.39
N LYS A 44 0.13 -4.51 -11.72
CA LYS A 44 0.59 -3.12 -11.83
C LYS A 44 1.17 -2.60 -10.52
N GLY A 45 0.52 -2.94 -9.39
CA GLY A 45 1.02 -2.61 -8.06
C GLY A 45 2.38 -3.25 -7.80
N ASP A 46 2.50 -4.57 -7.96
CA ASP A 46 3.75 -5.31 -7.75
C ASP A 46 4.90 -4.71 -8.59
N THR A 47 4.65 -4.43 -9.87
CA THR A 47 5.61 -3.75 -10.75
C THR A 47 6.05 -2.39 -10.19
N LYS A 48 5.10 -1.57 -9.70
CA LYS A 48 5.41 -0.26 -9.11
C LYS A 48 6.28 -0.38 -7.86
N PHE A 49 6.02 -1.36 -6.99
CA PHE A 49 6.85 -1.59 -5.81
C PHE A 49 8.24 -2.14 -6.17
N GLN A 50 8.34 -3.07 -7.11
CA GLN A 50 9.64 -3.58 -7.58
C GLN A 50 10.49 -2.48 -8.20
N GLN A 51 9.88 -1.61 -9.00
CA GLN A 51 10.56 -0.43 -9.55
C GLN A 51 11.01 0.53 -8.43
N ALA A 52 10.17 0.74 -7.41
CA ALA A 52 10.54 1.57 -6.28
C ALA A 52 11.80 1.05 -5.53
N ILE A 53 11.93 -0.27 -5.39
CA ILE A 53 13.12 -0.92 -4.80
C ILE A 53 14.33 -0.75 -5.71
N ALA A 54 14.17 -1.02 -7.01
CA ALA A 54 15.25 -0.91 -7.99
C ALA A 54 15.82 0.52 -8.07
N ASP A 55 14.94 1.53 -8.02
CA ASP A 55 15.31 2.94 -8.10
C ASP A 55 15.78 3.51 -6.74
N GLU A 56 15.82 2.70 -5.68
CA GLU A 56 16.16 3.17 -4.34
C GLU A 56 17.66 3.43 -4.18
N LYS A 57 17.97 4.72 -3.97
CA LYS A 57 19.31 5.26 -3.79
C LYS A 57 19.68 5.42 -2.31
N PHE A 58 18.69 5.51 -1.42
CA PHE A 58 18.89 5.54 0.02
C PHE A 58 18.78 4.11 0.57
N ILE A 59 19.90 3.39 0.59
CA ILE A 59 20.00 1.95 0.88
C ILE A 59 19.24 1.52 2.16
N ALA A 60 19.25 2.36 3.20
CA ALA A 60 18.56 2.09 4.46
C ALA A 60 17.03 1.91 4.31
N ARG A 61 16.42 2.37 3.21
CA ARG A 61 14.98 2.20 2.92
C ARG A 61 14.64 0.95 2.13
N ARG A 62 15.63 0.21 1.60
CA ARG A 62 15.35 -1.03 0.84
C ARG A 62 14.63 -2.10 1.67
N PRO A 63 15.00 -2.37 2.94
CA PRO A 63 14.24 -3.31 3.77
C PRO A 63 12.79 -2.86 3.96
N ILE A 64 12.58 -1.57 4.22
CA ILE A 64 11.24 -0.97 4.38
C ILE A 64 10.41 -1.15 3.10
N LEU A 65 10.99 -0.93 1.92
CA LEU A 65 10.29 -1.14 0.65
C LEU A 65 9.92 -2.62 0.42
N ASN A 66 10.76 -3.57 0.83
CA ASN A 66 10.42 -5.00 0.79
C ASN A 66 9.26 -5.34 1.72
N ASP A 67 9.23 -4.76 2.92
CA ASP A 67 8.11 -4.94 3.86
C ASP A 67 6.81 -4.39 3.27
N LEU A 68 6.87 -3.24 2.60
CA LEU A 68 5.72 -2.65 1.91
C LEU A 68 5.20 -3.52 0.74
N VAL A 69 6.10 -4.19 0.00
CA VAL A 69 5.69 -5.20 -1.01
C VAL A 69 4.89 -6.32 -0.34
N ALA A 70 5.42 -6.86 0.76
CA ALA A 70 4.77 -7.95 1.48
C ALA A 70 3.39 -7.52 2.00
N GLN A 71 3.28 -6.32 2.55
CA GLN A 71 2.01 -5.75 2.98
C GLN A 71 1.02 -5.59 1.83
N PHE A 72 1.44 -5.05 0.69
CA PHE A 72 0.57 -4.90 -0.48
C PHE A 72 0.01 -6.25 -0.95
N LYS A 73 0.86 -7.30 -1.00
CA LYS A 73 0.45 -8.65 -1.36
C LYS A 73 -0.56 -9.23 -0.35
N ALA A 74 -0.34 -9.00 0.94
CA ALA A 74 -1.26 -9.43 2.00
C ALA A 74 -2.62 -8.73 1.87
N ASP A 75 -2.64 -7.41 1.66
CA ASP A 75 -3.86 -6.63 1.49
C ASP A 75 -4.63 -7.05 0.23
N ALA A 76 -3.92 -7.26 -0.88
CA ALA A 76 -4.52 -7.73 -2.12
C ALA A 76 -5.14 -9.13 -1.95
N ALA A 77 -4.44 -10.06 -1.30
CA ALA A 77 -4.96 -11.40 -1.02
C ALA A 77 -6.17 -11.35 -0.08
N HIS A 78 -6.12 -10.52 0.97
CA HIS A 78 -7.22 -10.31 1.89
C HIS A 78 -8.45 -9.78 1.15
N LEU A 79 -8.27 -8.72 0.36
CA LEU A 79 -9.35 -8.09 -0.37
C LEU A 79 -9.95 -9.03 -1.41
N ARG A 80 -9.12 -9.78 -2.16
CA ARG A 80 -9.55 -10.81 -3.12
C ARG A 80 -10.47 -11.85 -2.46
N SER A 81 -10.13 -12.29 -1.25
CA SER A 81 -10.95 -13.24 -0.47
C SER A 81 -12.31 -12.63 -0.07
N LYS A 82 -12.33 -11.34 0.27
CA LYS A 82 -13.56 -10.64 0.69
C LYS A 82 -14.47 -10.32 -0.48
N VAL A 83 -13.94 -9.75 -1.57
CA VAL A 83 -14.71 -9.38 -2.78
C VAL A 83 -15.30 -10.61 -3.46
N SER A 84 -14.56 -11.72 -3.56
CA SER A 84 -15.05 -12.95 -4.20
C SER A 84 -16.19 -13.63 -3.44
N ARG A 85 -16.34 -13.31 -2.15
CA ARG A 85 -17.40 -13.82 -1.26
C ARG A 85 -18.50 -12.78 -1.00
N SER A 86 -18.45 -11.61 -1.65
CA SER A 86 -19.33 -10.47 -1.38
C SER A 86 -19.34 -10.03 0.10
N LYS A 87 -18.20 -10.17 0.80
CA LYS A 87 -18.01 -9.86 2.23
C LYS A 87 -17.25 -8.56 2.49
N VAL A 88 -17.26 -7.65 1.52
CA VAL A 88 -16.69 -6.30 1.70
C VAL A 88 -17.68 -5.42 2.45
N THR A 89 -17.22 -4.75 3.49
CA THR A 89 -18.00 -3.82 4.30
C THR A 89 -17.34 -2.45 4.32
N PRO A 90 -18.07 -1.35 4.61
CA PRO A 90 -17.46 -0.04 4.82
C PRO A 90 -16.42 -0.06 5.95
N ALA A 91 -16.69 -0.81 7.03
CA ALA A 91 -15.77 -0.96 8.16
C ALA A 91 -14.43 -1.57 7.73
N LEU A 92 -14.45 -2.61 6.89
CA LEU A 92 -13.24 -3.21 6.33
C LEU A 92 -12.40 -2.18 5.56
N ALA A 93 -13.03 -1.38 4.68
CA ALA A 93 -12.32 -0.37 3.91
C ALA A 93 -11.67 0.69 4.81
N ILE A 94 -12.37 1.12 5.87
CA ILE A 94 -11.86 2.07 6.86
C ILE A 94 -10.66 1.47 7.62
N GLU A 95 -10.78 0.24 8.10
CA GLU A 95 -9.72 -0.47 8.81
C GLU A 95 -8.46 -0.62 7.94
N MET A 96 -8.61 -1.13 6.72
CA MET A 96 -7.47 -1.30 5.81
C MET A 96 -6.76 0.02 5.51
N LYS A 97 -7.50 1.12 5.27
CA LYS A 97 -6.88 2.44 5.06
C LYS A 97 -6.15 2.94 6.30
N LYS A 98 -6.70 2.71 7.49
CA LYS A 98 -6.05 3.07 8.76
C LYS A 98 -4.74 2.31 8.94
N ASP A 99 -4.74 1.02 8.65
CA ASP A 99 -3.55 0.16 8.75
C ASP A 99 -2.49 0.57 7.73
N ILE A 100 -2.88 0.82 6.47
CA ILE A 100 -2.00 1.38 5.44
C ILE A 100 -1.37 2.67 5.97
N ASN A 101 -2.17 3.63 6.43
CA ASN A 101 -1.64 4.90 6.92
C ASN A 101 -0.59 4.70 8.03
N LYS A 102 -0.89 3.85 9.02
CA LYS A 102 0.04 3.54 10.11
C LYS A 102 1.36 2.93 9.62
N ILE A 103 1.29 1.99 8.69
CA ILE A 103 2.47 1.31 8.13
C ILE A 103 3.35 2.31 7.37
N TYR A 104 2.74 3.18 6.57
CA TYR A 104 3.48 4.18 5.80
C TYR A 104 4.03 5.32 6.67
N ASP A 105 3.31 5.76 7.70
CA ASP A 105 3.83 6.73 8.67
C ASP A 105 5.07 6.18 9.37
N HIS A 106 5.05 4.91 9.78
CA HIS A 106 6.22 4.23 10.33
C HIS A 106 7.35 4.10 9.29
N ALA A 107 7.03 3.71 8.05
CA ALA A 107 7.97 3.60 6.94
C ALA A 107 8.68 4.93 6.62
N LEU A 108 8.02 6.07 6.84
CA LEU A 108 8.60 7.40 6.65
C LEU A 108 9.46 7.86 7.84
N GLY A 109 9.52 7.08 8.91
CA GLY A 109 10.24 7.39 10.14
C GLY A 109 9.42 8.19 11.14
N GLY A 110 8.08 8.18 11.00
CA GLY A 110 7.12 8.70 11.95
C GLY A 110 7.31 10.16 12.34
N ARG A 111 6.39 11.03 11.90
CA ARG A 111 6.07 12.24 12.67
C ARG A 111 5.26 11.83 13.91
N THR A 112 5.81 10.97 14.75
CA THR A 112 5.31 10.61 16.09
C THR A 112 6.48 10.10 16.94
N SER A 113 7.36 11.03 17.31
CA SER A 113 7.66 11.19 18.72
C SER A 113 7.12 12.56 19.11
N ASN A 114 6.30 12.60 20.16
CA ASN A 114 5.95 13.72 21.05
C ASN A 114 4.44 13.93 21.26
N ASN A 115 4.04 13.64 22.51
CA ASN A 115 3.05 14.32 23.37
C ASN A 115 1.60 14.44 22.87
N THR A 116 0.55 14.02 23.60
CA THR A 116 0.31 13.95 25.06
C THR A 116 -0.79 12.93 25.33
#